data_AF-A0A318KFE1-F1
#
_entry.id   AF-A0A318KFE1-F1
#
_cell.length_a   1.000
_cell.length_b   1.000
_cell.length_c   1.000
_cell.angle_alpha   90.00
_cell.angle_beta   90.00
_cell.angle_gamma   90.00
#
_symmetry.space_group_name_H-M   'P 1'
#
loop_
_entity.id
_entity.type
_entity.pdbx_description
1 polymer ?
#
loop_
_entity_poly.entity_id
_entity_poly.type
_entity_poly.pdbx_seq_one_letter_code
_entity_poly.pdbx_strand_id
1 'polypeptide(L)'
;MKLVGVYKRKVTDEDNNLEVTFSFQGYDSKRDCEELEKEKKYTLEINELKSKRTGLQNRYFWKLVDEIDIKINGHRKNKMNLYIQLLEMADVKSTYLQVLEEALEIVTNNFRTYKIIEHRIVNGKDTVMVKVWDGQSKFNTTEMASLIDVTLDYAEQVGVPTAFYREVL
;
A
#
# COMPACT_ATOMS: atom_id res chain seq x y z
N MET A 1 16.16 -21.02 3.37
CA MET A 1 15.87 -21.04 1.92
C MET A 1 14.63 -20.21 1.65
N LYS A 2 14.63 -19.41 0.58
CA LYS A 2 13.44 -18.63 0.14
C LYS A 2 13.20 -18.89 -1.34
N LEU A 3 12.16 -19.67 -1.63
CA LEU A 3 11.79 -20.02 -3.00
C LEU A 3 10.68 -19.11 -3.51
N VAL A 4 10.81 -18.64 -4.75
CA VAL A 4 9.76 -17.86 -5.45
C VAL A 4 9.25 -18.71 -6.60
N GLY A 5 8.04 -19.24 -6.44
CA GLY A 5 7.44 -20.19 -7.38
C GLY A 5 6.04 -19.77 -7.81
N VAL A 6 5.68 -20.21 -9.01
CA VAL A 6 4.31 -20.08 -9.52
C VAL A 6 3.52 -21.30 -9.08
N TYR A 7 2.39 -21.09 -8.42
CA TYR A 7 1.47 -22.17 -8.08
C TYR A 7 0.95 -22.84 -9.35
N LYS A 8 1.03 -24.17 -9.41
CA LYS A 8 0.59 -24.94 -10.58
C LYS A 8 -0.71 -25.68 -10.33
N ARG A 9 -0.74 -26.51 -9.29
CA ARG A 9 -1.89 -27.37 -9.01
C ARG A 9 -1.88 -27.89 -7.58
N LYS A 10 -3.04 -28.37 -7.15
CA LYS A 10 -3.22 -29.22 -5.98
C LYS A 10 -3.73 -30.59 -6.45
N VAL A 11 -3.21 -31.65 -5.88
CA VAL A 11 -3.60 -33.04 -6.16
C VAL A 11 -3.80 -33.75 -4.83
N THR A 12 -4.72 -34.72 -4.79
CA THR A 12 -4.90 -35.63 -3.66
C THR A 12 -4.37 -37.00 -4.07
N ASP A 13 -3.53 -37.62 -3.26
CA ASP A 13 -2.98 -38.96 -3.51
C ASP A 13 -4.00 -40.08 -3.15
N GLU A 14 -3.60 -41.34 -3.39
CA GLU A 14 -4.42 -42.52 -3.08
C GLU A 14 -4.65 -42.72 -1.56
N ASP A 15 -3.76 -42.16 -0.74
CA ASP A 15 -3.81 -42.19 0.73
C ASP A 15 -4.55 -40.98 1.31
N ASN A 16 -5.20 -40.17 0.47
CA ASN A 16 -5.96 -38.97 0.81
C ASN A 16 -5.13 -37.80 1.40
N ASN A 17 -3.82 -37.76 1.15
CA ASN A 17 -2.96 -36.62 1.46
C ASN A 17 -3.03 -35.56 0.36
N LEU A 18 -2.85 -34.29 0.75
CA LEU A 18 -2.86 -33.15 -0.16
C LEU A 18 -1.44 -32.80 -0.60
N GLU A 19 -1.21 -32.82 -1.90
CA GLU A 19 0.02 -32.36 -2.53
C GLU A 19 -0.18 -31.03 -3.25
N VAL A 20 0.73 -30.08 -3.02
CA VAL A 20 0.72 -28.74 -3.62
C VAL A 20 1.97 -28.59 -4.48
N THR A 21 1.79 -28.36 -5.78
CA THR A 21 2.92 -28.23 -6.73
C THR A 21 3.18 -26.77 -7.08
N PHE A 22 4.44 -26.35 -6.97
CA PHE A 22 4.95 -25.07 -7.44
C PHE A 22 6.00 -25.29 -8.54
N SER A 23 6.06 -24.41 -9.51
CA SER A 23 7.18 -24.34 -10.46
C SER A 23 8.08 -23.16 -10.13
N PHE A 24 9.38 -23.41 -10.01
CA PHE A 24 10.39 -22.38 -9.74
C PHE A 24 11.18 -22.09 -11.02
N GLN A 25 11.56 -20.83 -11.24
CA GLN A 25 12.43 -20.43 -12.36
C GLN A 25 13.70 -19.77 -11.80
N GLY A 26 14.86 -20.14 -12.35
CA GLY A 26 16.16 -19.60 -11.96
C GLY A 26 17.12 -20.67 -11.44
N TYR A 27 18.42 -20.40 -11.57
CA TYR A 27 19.51 -21.32 -11.23
C TYR A 27 19.61 -21.55 -9.70
N ASP A 28 19.41 -20.49 -8.90
CA ASP A 28 19.51 -20.56 -7.44
C ASP A 28 18.41 -21.44 -6.82
N SER A 29 17.18 -21.38 -7.35
CA SER A 29 16.08 -22.22 -6.87
C SER A 29 16.29 -23.70 -7.17
N LYS A 30 17.09 -24.05 -8.18
CA LYS A 30 17.40 -25.45 -8.50
C LYS A 30 18.29 -26.06 -7.43
N ARG A 31 19.36 -25.37 -7.04
CA ARG A 31 20.28 -25.80 -5.97
C ARG A 31 19.55 -25.94 -4.63
N ASP A 32 18.75 -24.95 -4.30
CA ASP A 32 17.92 -24.91 -3.10
C ASP A 32 16.94 -26.12 -3.04
N CYS A 33 16.37 -26.54 -4.17
CA CYS A 33 15.53 -27.74 -4.24
C CYS A 33 16.29 -29.06 -4.20
N GLU A 34 17.59 -29.10 -4.56
CA GLU A 34 18.41 -30.32 -4.49
C GLU A 34 18.72 -30.73 -3.04
N GLU A 35 18.66 -29.79 -2.09
CA GLU A 35 18.85 -30.04 -0.65
C GLU A 35 17.58 -30.60 0.04
N LEU A 36 16.46 -30.69 -0.67
CA LEU A 36 15.21 -31.27 -0.15
C LEU A 36 15.25 -32.80 -0.24
N GLU A 37 15.12 -33.48 0.90
CA GLU A 37 15.07 -34.94 0.97
C GLU A 37 13.64 -35.44 1.17
N LYS A 38 13.33 -36.58 0.56
CA LYS A 38 12.06 -37.27 0.78
C LYS A 38 11.94 -37.70 2.24
N GLU A 39 10.70 -37.75 2.75
CA GLU A 39 10.36 -38.21 4.11
C GLU A 39 10.85 -37.32 5.28
N LYS A 40 11.54 -36.21 5.00
CA LYS A 40 11.84 -35.17 6.00
C LYS A 40 10.69 -34.17 6.14
N LYS A 41 10.45 -33.71 7.38
CA LYS A 41 9.44 -32.68 7.68
C LYS A 41 10.05 -31.29 7.54
N TYR A 42 9.40 -30.43 6.78
CA TYR A 42 9.77 -29.02 6.60
C TYR A 42 8.59 -28.12 6.95
N THR A 43 8.89 -26.94 7.51
CA THR A 43 7.88 -25.88 7.68
C THR A 43 7.87 -24.99 6.44
N LEU A 44 6.69 -24.75 5.87
CA LEU A 44 6.50 -23.92 4.69
C LEU A 44 5.67 -22.67 5.04
N GLU A 45 6.14 -21.50 4.63
CA GLU A 45 5.39 -20.24 4.72
C GLU A 45 5.15 -19.71 3.30
N ILE A 46 3.88 -19.68 2.88
CA ILE A 46 3.48 -19.29 1.52
C ILE A 46 2.87 -17.89 1.59
N ASN A 47 3.57 -16.94 0.98
CA ASN A 47 3.14 -15.54 0.87
C ASN A 47 2.97 -15.16 -0.59
N GLU A 48 1.90 -14.44 -0.93
CA GLU A 48 1.71 -13.91 -2.28
C GLU A 48 2.79 -12.87 -2.60
N LEU A 49 3.49 -13.08 -3.72
CA LEU A 49 4.54 -12.15 -4.15
C LEU A 49 3.89 -10.93 -4.82
N LYS A 50 3.65 -9.87 -4.04
CA LYS A 50 3.27 -8.56 -4.60
C LYS A 50 4.35 -8.13 -5.60
N SER A 51 3.93 -7.80 -6.83
CA SER A 51 4.86 -7.61 -7.94
C SER A 51 5.95 -6.56 -7.63
N LYS A 52 7.18 -6.79 -8.11
CA LYS A 52 8.23 -5.75 -8.11
C LYS A 52 7.74 -4.46 -8.79
N ARG A 53 6.80 -4.58 -9.74
CA ARG A 53 6.12 -3.49 -10.44
C ARG A 53 5.33 -2.59 -9.47
N THR A 54 4.59 -3.15 -8.50
CA THR A 54 3.86 -2.36 -7.49
C THR A 54 4.83 -1.58 -6.58
N GLY A 55 5.98 -2.17 -6.22
CA GLY A 55 7.00 -1.47 -5.45
C GLY A 55 7.64 -0.31 -6.22
N LEU A 56 7.90 -0.51 -7.52
CA LEU A 56 8.45 0.53 -8.40
C LEU A 56 7.43 1.64 -8.67
N GLN A 57 6.18 1.28 -8.97
CA GLN A 57 5.05 2.20 -9.14
C GLN A 57 4.88 3.08 -7.89
N ASN A 58 4.88 2.50 -6.69
CA ASN A 58 4.82 3.28 -5.45
C ASN A 58 5.98 4.26 -5.31
N ARG A 59 7.20 3.89 -5.70
CA ARG A 59 8.34 4.83 -5.66
C ARG A 59 8.14 5.99 -6.64
N TYR A 60 7.67 5.72 -7.86
CA TYR A 60 7.39 6.78 -8.83
C TYR A 60 6.22 7.67 -8.40
N PHE A 61 5.19 7.09 -7.78
CA PHE A 61 4.08 7.84 -7.22
C PHE A 61 4.57 8.85 -6.18
N TRP A 62 5.37 8.39 -5.21
CA TRP A 62 5.93 9.28 -4.19
C TRP A 62 6.88 10.32 -4.77
N LYS A 63 7.63 9.98 -5.83
CA LYS A 63 8.47 10.93 -6.55
C LYS A 63 7.64 12.03 -7.23
N LEU A 64 6.53 11.67 -7.88
CA LEU A 64 5.61 12.64 -8.48
C LEU A 64 5.03 13.57 -7.41
N VAL A 65 4.56 13.01 -6.29
CA VAL A 65 4.06 13.80 -5.15
C VAL A 65 5.14 14.75 -4.61
N ASP A 66 6.40 14.30 -4.50
CA ASP A 66 7.54 15.14 -4.09
C ASP A 66 7.78 16.29 -5.09
N GLU A 67 7.70 16.04 -6.40
CA GLU A 67 7.87 17.07 -7.43
C GLU A 67 6.71 18.09 -7.42
N ILE A 68 5.48 17.63 -7.21
CA ILE A 68 4.32 18.51 -7.02
C ILE A 68 4.49 19.37 -5.76
N ASP A 69 4.88 18.78 -4.62
CA ASP A 69 5.09 19.50 -3.36
C ASP A 69 6.16 20.59 -3.52
N ILE A 70 7.28 20.27 -4.19
CA ILE A 70 8.33 21.25 -4.49
C ILE A 70 7.80 22.38 -5.38
N LYS A 71 6.96 22.05 -6.37
CA LYS A 71 6.40 23.05 -7.29
C LYS A 71 5.47 24.04 -6.58
N ILE A 72 4.63 23.57 -5.67
CA ILE A 72 3.61 24.41 -5.00
C ILE A 72 4.12 25.07 -3.72
N ASN A 73 4.95 24.37 -2.94
CA ASN A 73 5.39 24.81 -1.60
C ASN A 73 6.89 25.21 -1.57
N GLY A 74 7.65 24.95 -2.64
CA GLY A 74 9.08 25.24 -2.69
C GLY A 74 9.85 24.49 -1.60
N HIS A 75 10.60 25.23 -0.79
CA HIS A 75 11.36 24.66 0.33
C HIS A 75 10.52 24.35 1.58
N ARG A 76 9.28 24.85 1.66
CA ARG A 76 8.37 24.60 2.80
C ARG A 76 7.58 23.31 2.58
N LYS A 77 8.31 22.20 2.44
CA LYS A 77 7.74 20.88 2.11
C LYS A 77 6.51 20.57 2.96
N ASN A 78 5.40 20.29 2.30
CA ASN A 78 4.14 19.90 2.95
C ASN A 78 3.51 18.68 2.26
N LYS A 79 4.37 17.74 1.87
CA LYS A 79 4.01 16.50 1.17
C LYS A 79 2.83 15.76 1.81
N MET A 80 2.76 15.66 3.14
CA MET A 80 1.67 14.90 3.75
C MET A 80 0.32 15.57 3.61
N ASN A 81 0.24 16.91 3.73
CA ASN A 81 -1.02 17.60 3.48
C ASN A 81 -1.42 17.53 2.00
N LEU A 82 -0.46 17.64 1.08
CA LEU A 82 -0.70 17.40 -0.35
C LEU A 82 -1.23 15.99 -0.58
N TYR A 83 -0.62 14.98 0.04
CA TYR A 83 -1.08 13.60 -0.09
C TYR A 83 -2.51 13.40 0.44
N ILE A 84 -2.84 14.00 1.60
CA ILE A 84 -4.21 13.97 2.14
C ILE A 84 -5.20 14.64 1.17
N GLN A 85 -4.83 15.77 0.57
CA GLN A 85 -5.65 16.45 -0.43
C GLN A 85 -5.88 15.55 -1.66
N LEU A 86 -4.86 14.87 -2.16
CA LEU A 86 -4.97 13.94 -3.29
C LEU A 86 -5.87 12.75 -2.95
N LEU A 87 -5.78 12.20 -1.73
CA LEU A 87 -6.67 11.15 -1.25
C LEU A 87 -8.14 11.62 -1.18
N GLU A 88 -8.38 12.87 -0.78
CA GLU A 88 -9.73 13.47 -0.78
C GLU A 88 -10.27 13.68 -2.19
N MET A 89 -9.44 14.16 -3.12
CA MET A 89 -9.83 14.37 -4.52
C MET A 89 -10.13 13.05 -5.25
N ALA A 90 -9.39 11.99 -4.95
CA ALA A 90 -9.57 10.66 -5.52
C ALA A 90 -10.70 9.84 -4.87
N ASP A 91 -11.39 10.42 -3.88
CA ASP A 91 -12.42 9.78 -3.06
C ASP A 91 -11.97 8.42 -2.50
N VAL A 92 -10.72 8.35 -2.04
CA VAL A 92 -10.18 7.11 -1.46
C VAL A 92 -10.93 6.82 -0.16
N LYS A 93 -11.34 5.57 0.00
CA LYS A 93 -12.08 5.11 1.17
C LYS A 93 -11.39 5.55 2.47
N SER A 94 -12.20 6.15 3.33
CA SER A 94 -11.76 6.72 4.61
C SER A 94 -12.72 6.31 5.72
N THR A 95 -12.22 6.35 6.95
CA THR A 95 -13.02 6.09 8.15
C THR A 95 -13.08 7.34 9.00
N TYR A 96 -14.28 7.68 9.48
CA TYR A 96 -14.47 8.73 10.46
C TYR A 96 -14.46 8.12 11.86
N LEU A 97 -13.58 8.61 12.71
CA LEU A 97 -13.44 8.20 14.09
C LEU A 97 -13.79 9.38 15.00
N GLN A 98 -14.62 9.14 16.00
CA GLN A 98 -14.79 10.06 17.11
C GLN A 98 -14.07 9.50 18.32
N VAL A 99 -13.13 10.26 18.85
CA VAL A 99 -12.32 9.87 20.01
C VAL A 99 -12.34 10.95 21.07
N LEU A 100 -12.03 10.57 22.31
CA LEU A 100 -11.74 11.55 23.36
C LEU A 100 -10.50 12.37 22.95
N GLU A 101 -10.48 13.65 23.27
CA GLU A 101 -9.34 14.54 22.97
C GLU A 101 -8.02 13.97 23.49
N GLU A 102 -8.02 13.45 24.72
CA GLU A 102 -6.85 12.82 25.35
C GLU A 102 -6.37 11.54 24.64
N ALA A 103 -7.22 10.90 23.82
CA ALA A 103 -6.88 9.71 23.06
C ALA A 103 -6.50 10.02 21.59
N LEU A 104 -6.49 11.29 21.18
CA LEU A 104 -6.16 11.69 19.81
C LEU A 104 -4.75 11.21 19.40
N GLU A 105 -3.79 11.27 20.31
CA GLU A 105 -2.41 10.84 20.05
C GLU A 105 -2.32 9.35 19.71
N ILE A 106 -3.17 8.51 20.31
CA ILE A 106 -3.23 7.08 19.97
C ILE A 106 -3.67 6.91 18.51
N VAL A 107 -4.64 7.69 18.04
CA VAL A 107 -5.11 7.64 16.66
C VAL A 107 -4.01 8.09 15.71
N THR A 108 -3.38 9.23 15.96
CA THR A 108 -2.36 9.79 15.05
C THR A 108 -1.07 8.96 15.01
N ASN A 109 -0.75 8.23 16.08
CA ASN A 109 0.35 7.28 16.09
C ASN A 109 0.07 6.02 15.25
N ASN A 110 -1.20 5.61 15.14
CA ASN A 110 -1.60 4.42 14.36
C ASN A 110 -1.91 4.74 12.90
N PHE A 111 -2.42 5.94 12.61
CA PHE A 111 -2.76 6.39 11.26
C PHE A 111 -1.88 7.56 10.84
N ARG A 112 -0.93 7.30 9.92
CA ARG A 112 -0.06 8.37 9.37
C ARG A 112 -0.82 9.40 8.55
N THR A 113 -1.90 8.99 7.92
CA THR A 113 -2.77 9.82 7.08
C THR A 113 -4.07 10.07 7.80
N TYR A 114 -4.20 11.28 8.34
CA TYR A 114 -5.37 11.71 9.08
C TYR A 114 -5.65 13.20 8.86
N LYS A 115 -6.90 13.59 9.07
CA LYS A 115 -7.35 14.98 9.04
C LYS A 115 -8.30 15.20 10.21
N ILE A 116 -7.99 16.17 11.07
CA ILE A 116 -8.90 16.61 12.12
C ILE A 116 -10.04 17.36 11.45
N ILE A 117 -11.29 16.96 11.73
CA ILE A 117 -12.49 17.54 11.13
C ILE A 117 -13.06 18.60 12.06
N GLU A 118 -13.29 18.25 13.32
CA GLU A 118 -13.86 19.15 14.32
C GLU A 118 -13.56 18.68 15.75
N HIS A 119 -13.57 19.64 16.68
CA HIS A 119 -13.61 19.40 18.12
C HIS A 119 -15.03 19.66 18.61
N ARG A 120 -15.57 18.79 19.48
CA ARG A 120 -16.93 18.91 20.01
C ARG A 120 -17.11 18.22 21.36
N ILE A 121 -18.06 18.72 22.14
CA ILE A 121 -18.46 18.11 23.40
C ILE A 121 -19.57 17.10 23.14
N VAL A 122 -19.35 15.84 23.52
CA VAL A 122 -20.37 14.78 23.46
C VAL A 122 -20.50 14.14 24.83
N ASN A 123 -21.74 14.14 25.36
CA ASN A 123 -22.06 13.65 26.70
C ASN A 123 -21.16 14.27 27.81
N GLY A 124 -20.88 15.57 27.69
CA GLY A 124 -20.06 16.31 28.66
C GLY A 124 -18.56 16.03 28.59
N LYS A 125 -18.07 15.35 27.54
CA LYS A 125 -16.65 15.08 27.32
C LYS A 125 -16.16 15.74 26.04
N ASP A 126 -14.94 16.27 26.07
CA ASP A 126 -14.25 16.78 24.88
C ASP A 126 -13.87 15.62 23.95
N THR A 127 -14.31 15.72 22.70
CA THR A 127 -14.07 14.73 21.66
C THR A 127 -13.61 15.39 20.37
N VAL A 128 -12.84 14.65 19.58
CA VAL A 128 -12.35 15.06 18.27
C VAL A 128 -12.90 14.10 17.23
N MET A 129 -13.45 14.64 16.15
CA MET A 129 -13.71 13.87 14.95
C MET A 129 -12.49 13.91 14.04
N VAL A 130 -11.98 12.74 13.69
CA VAL A 130 -10.83 12.59 12.79
C VAL A 130 -11.23 11.71 11.62
N LYS A 131 -10.88 12.14 10.41
CA LYS A 131 -10.95 11.33 9.20
C LYS A 131 -9.60 10.68 8.99
N VAL A 132 -9.57 9.35 8.87
CA VAL A 132 -8.34 8.57 8.68
C VAL A 132 -8.40 7.76 7.40
N TRP A 133 -7.23 7.54 6.80
CA TRP A 133 -7.04 6.65 5.66
C TRP A 133 -6.09 5.53 6.03
N ASP A 134 -6.36 4.34 5.50
CA ASP A 134 -5.41 3.24 5.52
C ASP A 134 -4.18 3.57 4.66
N GLY A 135 -3.06 2.88 4.90
CA GLY A 135 -1.88 3.01 4.05
C GLY A 135 -2.12 2.46 2.64
N GLN A 136 -1.44 3.02 1.64
CA GLN A 136 -1.52 2.61 0.22
C GLN A 136 -1.37 1.10 -0.03
N SER A 137 -0.73 0.36 0.89
CA SER A 137 -0.57 -1.10 0.81
C SER A 137 -1.87 -1.89 0.98
N LYS A 138 -2.93 -1.24 1.47
CA LYS A 138 -4.28 -1.80 1.66
C LYS A 138 -5.29 -1.29 0.62
N PHE A 139 -4.90 -0.38 -0.27
CA PHE A 139 -5.79 0.12 -1.32
C PHE A 139 -6.11 -1.00 -2.31
N ASN A 140 -7.36 -1.04 -2.75
CA ASN A 140 -7.75 -1.89 -3.86
C ASN A 140 -7.29 -1.27 -5.20
N THR A 141 -7.39 -2.03 -6.29
CA THR A 141 -6.92 -1.59 -7.61
C THR A 141 -7.63 -0.33 -8.10
N THR A 142 -8.92 -0.18 -7.81
CA THR A 142 -9.72 0.99 -8.20
C THR A 142 -9.30 2.24 -7.44
N GLU A 143 -9.12 2.13 -6.12
CA GLU A 143 -8.64 3.24 -5.27
C GLU A 143 -7.26 3.72 -5.71
N MET A 144 -6.34 2.80 -6.01
CA MET A 144 -5.00 3.15 -6.48
C MET A 144 -5.03 3.81 -7.86
N ALA A 145 -5.85 3.31 -8.79
CA ALA A 145 -5.99 3.90 -10.12
C ALA A 145 -6.54 5.34 -10.04
N SER A 146 -7.63 5.54 -9.29
CA SER A 146 -8.23 6.87 -9.05
C SER A 146 -7.20 7.84 -8.47
N LEU A 147 -6.43 7.40 -7.48
CA LEU A 147 -5.40 8.21 -6.86
C LEU A 147 -4.29 8.61 -7.84
N ILE A 148 -3.84 7.69 -8.69
CA ILE A 148 -2.84 7.96 -9.73
C ILE A 148 -3.38 9.00 -10.73
N ASP A 149 -4.59 8.81 -11.24
CA ASP A 149 -5.21 9.69 -12.22
C ASP A 149 -5.33 11.12 -11.67
N VAL A 150 -5.91 11.25 -10.47
CA VAL A 150 -6.02 12.55 -9.77
C VAL A 150 -4.67 13.20 -9.54
N THR A 151 -3.64 12.41 -9.19
CA THR A 151 -2.30 12.95 -8.95
C THR A 151 -1.66 13.44 -10.24
N LEU A 152 -1.82 12.72 -11.35
CA LEU A 152 -1.33 13.14 -12.67
C LEU A 152 -2.03 14.41 -13.15
N ASP A 153 -3.36 14.46 -13.04
CA ASP A 153 -4.15 15.62 -13.43
C ASP A 153 -3.79 16.84 -12.58
N TYR A 154 -3.61 16.66 -11.26
CA TYR A 154 -3.15 17.73 -10.37
C TYR A 154 -1.73 18.19 -10.72
N ALA A 155 -0.83 17.26 -11.07
CA ALA A 155 0.52 17.60 -11.51
C ALA A 155 0.50 18.49 -12.76
N GLU A 156 -0.33 18.15 -13.75
CA GLU A 156 -0.51 18.94 -14.97
C GLU A 156 -1.06 20.34 -14.65
N GLN A 157 -2.06 20.43 -13.76
CA GLN A 157 -2.62 21.70 -13.32
C GLN A 157 -1.58 22.64 -12.68
N VAL A 158 -0.65 22.09 -11.89
CA VAL A 158 0.41 22.88 -11.26
C VAL A 158 1.68 23.03 -12.13
N GLY A 159 1.68 22.46 -13.34
CA GLY A 159 2.77 22.57 -14.30
C GLY A 159 3.98 21.67 -13.99
N VAL A 160 3.74 20.48 -13.45
CA VAL A 160 4.72 19.38 -13.35
C VAL A 160 4.56 18.46 -14.56
N PRO A 161 5.63 18.18 -15.34
CA PRO A 161 5.55 17.30 -16.50
C PRO A 161 5.19 15.84 -16.13
N THR A 162 4.17 15.28 -16.80
CA THR A 162 3.61 13.95 -16.48
C THR A 162 3.92 12.86 -17.50
N ALA A 163 4.48 13.17 -18.67
CA ALA A 163 4.68 12.22 -19.77
C ALA A 163 5.41 10.93 -19.31
N PHE A 164 6.50 11.08 -18.57
CA PHE A 164 7.22 9.95 -17.97
C PHE A 164 6.37 9.16 -16.97
N TYR A 165 5.63 9.86 -16.10
CA TYR A 165 4.83 9.24 -15.05
C TYR A 165 3.65 8.43 -15.61
N ARG A 166 3.05 8.87 -16.71
CA ARG A 166 1.98 8.13 -17.41
C ARG A 166 2.44 6.80 -18.00
N GLU A 167 3.74 6.59 -18.21
CA GLU A 167 4.29 5.32 -18.69
C GLU A 167 4.63 4.34 -17.56
N VAL A 168 4.99 4.86 -16.39
CA VAL A 168 5.54 4.06 -15.28
C VAL A 168 4.59 3.83 -14.11
N LEU A 169 3.49 4.60 -14.06
CA LEU A 169 2.38 4.43 -13.12
C LEU A 169 1.27 3.61 -13.78
#